data_AF-M6YE23-F1
#
_entry.id   AF-M6YE23-F1
#
_cell.length_a   1.000
_cell.length_b   1.000
_cell.length_c   1.000
_cell.angle_alpha   90.00
_cell.angle_beta   90.00
_cell.angle_gamma   90.00
#
_symmetry.space_group_name_H-M   'P 1'
#
loop_
_entity.id
_entity.type
_entity.pdbx_description
1 polymer ?
#
loop_
_entity_poly.entity_id
_entity_poly.type
_entity_poly.pdbx_seq_one_letter_code
_entity_poly.pdbx_strand_id
1 'polypeptide(L)'
;MSDSTILKVCDNRRIHSHKVFKNIAQRVKSSTGWFYGFKLHLIINDRGEILSFMITPGNVDDRNSKVIFPLVKNIYDKLFGDRGYISQSLFESLYEKGIQLITKLKRI
;
A
#
# COMPACT_ATOMS: atom_id res chain seq x y z
N MET A 1 -1.24 -3.00 -11.97
CA MET A 1 -0.22 -3.27 -10.94
C MET A 1 -0.56 -2.48 -9.69
N SER A 2 -0.50 -3.07 -8.50
CA SER A 2 -0.67 -2.43 -7.20
C SER A 2 0.65 -2.45 -6.44
N ASP A 3 1.06 -1.28 -5.95
CA ASP A 3 2.26 -1.15 -5.11
C ASP A 3 2.07 -0.01 -4.11
N SER A 4 2.87 0.00 -3.04
CA SER A 4 2.92 1.10 -2.10
C SER A 4 4.34 1.65 -1.93
N THR A 5 4.44 2.98 -1.86
CA THR A 5 5.71 3.68 -1.70
C THR A 5 5.69 4.61 -0.50
N ILE A 6 6.87 4.80 0.08
CA ILE A 6 7.05 5.59 1.30
C ILE A 6 7.10 7.07 0.96
N LEU A 7 6.28 7.87 1.63
CA LEU A 7 6.35 9.32 1.62
C LEU A 7 6.90 9.82 2.95
N LYS A 8 8.23 10.02 3.02
CA LYS A 8 8.91 10.54 4.21
C LYS A 8 8.62 12.03 4.39
N VAL A 9 8.12 12.43 5.56
CA VAL A 9 7.76 13.84 5.84
C VAL A 9 8.84 14.60 6.60
N CYS A 10 9.70 13.90 7.33
CA CYS A 10 10.88 14.49 7.96
C CYS A 10 11.94 13.42 8.26
N ASP A 11 13.14 13.88 8.63
CA ASP A 11 14.15 12.97 9.16
C ASP A 11 13.76 12.39 10.53
N ASN A 12 14.16 11.15 10.82
CA ASN A 12 13.85 10.49 12.08
C ASN A 12 14.34 11.30 13.31
N ARG A 13 15.44 12.04 13.17
CA ARG A 13 15.96 12.91 14.25
C ARG A 13 15.03 14.10 14.56
N ARG A 14 14.14 14.48 13.64
CA ARG A 14 13.25 15.64 13.73
C ARG A 14 11.81 15.28 14.09
N ILE A 15 11.49 14.01 14.33
CA ILE A 15 10.11 13.56 14.61
C ILE A 15 9.52 14.32 15.80
N HIS A 16 10.26 14.45 16.91
CA HIS A 16 9.77 15.12 18.12
C HIS A 16 9.53 16.63 17.94
N SER A 17 10.18 17.25 16.95
CA SER A 17 10.01 18.67 16.62
C SER A 17 9.05 18.89 15.44
N HIS A 18 8.55 17.83 14.79
CA HIS A 18 7.69 17.92 13.63
C HIS A 18 6.26 18.34 14.05
N LYS A 19 5.76 19.43 13.46
CA LYS A 19 4.45 20.00 13.82
C LYS A 19 3.34 19.74 12.79
N VAL A 20 3.67 19.71 11.50
CA VAL A 20 2.69 19.73 10.40
C VAL A 20 1.81 18.48 10.37
N PHE A 21 2.41 17.29 10.38
CA PHE A 21 1.69 16.02 10.36
C PHE A 21 1.67 15.32 11.73
N LYS A 22 1.79 16.10 12.81
CA LYS A 22 1.75 15.56 14.18
C LYS A 22 0.44 14.80 14.39
N ASN A 23 0.52 13.61 14.98
CA ASN A 23 -0.59 12.68 15.21
C ASN A 23 -1.22 12.05 13.95
N ILE A 24 -0.77 12.41 12.74
CA ILE A 24 -1.29 11.84 11.48
C ILE A 24 -0.21 10.95 10.83
N ALA A 25 1.00 11.48 10.64
CA ALA A 25 2.13 10.69 10.17
C ALA A 25 2.58 9.70 11.26
N GLN A 26 3.01 8.52 10.83
CA GLN A 26 3.41 7.44 11.72
C GLN A 26 4.84 7.00 11.44
N ARG A 27 5.53 6.58 12.50
CA ARG A 27 6.88 6.01 12.40
C ARG A 27 6.76 4.51 12.10
N VAL A 28 7.49 4.04 11.11
CA VAL A 28 7.42 2.63 10.67
C VAL A 28 8.76 2.17 10.13
N LYS A 29 9.02 0.87 10.25
CA LYS A 29 10.23 0.21 9.76
C LYS A 29 9.95 -0.37 8.37
N SER A 30 10.81 -0.01 7.41
CA SER A 30 10.87 -0.61 6.08
C SER A 30 12.10 -1.52 5.95
N SER A 31 12.25 -2.17 4.80
CA SER A 31 13.47 -2.92 4.47
C SER A 31 14.74 -2.05 4.43
N THR A 32 14.60 -0.76 4.12
CA THR A 32 15.72 0.20 4.01
C THR A 32 15.93 1.02 5.28
N GLY A 33 15.11 0.82 6.32
CA GLY A 33 15.26 1.48 7.62
C GLY A 33 13.97 2.10 8.14
N TRP A 34 14.09 2.89 9.21
CA TRP A 34 12.97 3.61 9.80
C TRP A 34 12.63 4.86 9.00
N PHE A 35 11.35 5.18 8.88
CA PHE A 35 10.89 6.46 8.39
C PHE A 35 9.71 6.97 9.22
N TYR A 36 9.45 8.27 9.09
CA TYR A 36 8.27 8.93 9.62
C TYR A 36 7.51 9.59 8.48
N GLY A 37 6.25 9.22 8.31
CA GLY A 37 5.45 9.74 7.21
C GLY A 37 4.27 8.85 6.85
N PHE A 38 4.03 8.75 5.55
CA PHE A 38 2.87 8.11 4.94
C PHE A 38 3.31 7.00 3.97
N LYS A 39 2.33 6.18 3.57
CA LYS A 39 2.42 5.33 2.39
C LYS A 39 1.48 5.87 1.32
N LEU A 40 1.96 5.93 0.09
CA LEU A 40 1.16 6.13 -1.11
C LEU A 40 0.92 4.76 -1.75
N HIS A 41 -0.33 4.31 -1.73
CA HIS A 41 -0.79 3.13 -2.44
C HIS A 41 -1.24 3.54 -3.84
N LEU A 42 -0.82 2.82 -4.86
CA LEU A 42 -1.05 3.18 -6.26
C LEU A 42 -1.47 1.95 -7.05
N ILE A 43 -2.51 2.11 -7.89
CA ILE A 43 -2.83 1.17 -8.95
C ILE A 43 -2.59 1.84 -10.30
N ILE A 44 -1.76 1.19 -11.12
CA ILE A 44 -1.50 1.59 -12.51
C ILE A 44 -1.94 0.51 -13.50
N ASN A 45 -2.28 0.91 -14.72
CA ASN A 45 -2.46 -0.05 -15.83
C ASN A 45 -1.12 -0.40 -16.50
N ASP A 46 -1.20 -1.23 -17.54
CA ASP A 46 -0.08 -1.69 -18.37
C ASP A 46 0.55 -0.58 -19.21
N ARG A 47 -0.16 0.53 -19.42
CA ARG A 47 0.35 1.75 -20.08
C ARG A 47 1.01 2.74 -19.11
N GLY A 48 1.01 2.43 -17.82
CA GLY A 48 1.55 3.30 -16.77
C GLY A 48 0.62 4.43 -16.33
N GLU A 49 -0.65 4.40 -16.74
CA GLU A 49 -1.65 5.37 -16.30
C GLU A 49 -2.12 5.06 -14.88
N ILE A 50 -2.31 6.10 -14.06
CA ILE A 50 -2.81 5.95 -12.70
C ILE A 50 -4.32 5.72 -12.73
N LEU A 51 -4.76 4.56 -12.23
CA LEU A 51 -6.18 4.20 -12.14
C LEU A 51 -6.78 4.61 -10.80
N SER A 52 -6.04 4.43 -9.71
CA SER A 52 -6.46 4.82 -8.35
C SER A 52 -5.26 4.99 -7.43
N PHE A 53 -5.44 5.80 -6.38
CA PHE A 53 -4.43 5.98 -5.35
C PHE A 53 -5.06 6.23 -3.98
N MET A 54 -4.29 5.98 -2.91
CA MET A 54 -4.68 6.27 -1.54
C MET A 54 -3.43 6.63 -0.72
N ILE A 55 -3.56 7.60 0.18
CA ILE A 55 -2.51 7.94 1.14
C ILE A 55 -2.94 7.49 2.52
N THR A 56 -2.08 6.74 3.21
CA THR A 56 -2.32 6.28 4.58
C THR A 56 -1.14 6.61 5.48
N PRO A 57 -1.31 6.66 6.81
CA PRO A 57 -0.17 6.65 7.72
C PRO A 57 0.79 5.49 7.43
N GLY A 58 2.08 5.70 7.68
CA GLY A 58 3.13 4.77 7.25
C GLY A 58 3.00 3.34 7.81
N ASN A 59 2.36 3.18 8.97
CA ASN A 59 2.16 1.89 9.64
C ASN A 59 0.95 1.09 9.15
N VAL A 60 0.20 1.59 8.15
CA VAL A 60 -0.94 0.85 7.59
C VAL A 60 -0.44 -0.27 6.67
N ASP A 61 -0.94 -1.47 6.90
CA ASP A 61 -0.64 -2.67 6.10
C ASP A 61 -1.30 -2.57 4.73
N ASP A 62 -0.59 -2.98 3.68
CA ASP A 62 -1.06 -2.90 2.29
C ASP A 62 -2.24 -3.85 2.02
N ARG A 63 -2.42 -4.86 2.87
CA ARG A 63 -3.54 -5.84 2.81
C ARG A 63 -4.79 -5.35 3.53
N ASN A 64 -4.75 -4.16 4.14
CA ASN A 64 -5.89 -3.64 4.87
C ASN A 64 -7.08 -3.45 3.93
N SER A 65 -8.22 -4.06 4.26
CA SER A 65 -9.44 -4.00 3.46
C SER A 65 -9.96 -2.58 3.25
N LYS A 66 -9.74 -1.67 4.22
CA LYS A 66 -10.07 -0.25 4.12
C LYS A 66 -9.19 0.50 3.12
N VAL A 67 -8.08 -0.09 2.70
CA VAL A 67 -7.17 0.47 1.69
C VAL A 67 -7.44 -0.19 0.35
N ILE A 68 -7.45 -1.53 0.29
CA ILE A 68 -7.55 -2.25 -0.98
C ILE A 68 -8.90 -2.08 -1.65
N PHE A 69 -10.02 -2.25 -0.94
CA PHE A 69 -11.33 -2.24 -1.60
C PHE A 69 -11.69 -0.90 -2.25
N PRO A 70 -11.35 0.27 -1.65
CA PRO A 70 -11.48 1.53 -2.36
C PRO A 70 -10.58 1.63 -3.60
N LEU A 71 -9.34 1.15 -3.53
CA LEU A 71 -8.40 1.20 -4.66
C LEU A 71 -8.89 0.36 -5.85
N VAL A 72 -9.47 -0.82 -5.59
CA VAL A 72 -9.87 -1.76 -6.65
C VAL A 72 -11.31 -1.59 -7.12
N LYS A 73 -12.05 -0.57 -6.66
CA LYS A 73 -13.50 -0.43 -6.88
C LYS A 73 -13.92 -0.53 -8.36
N ASN A 74 -13.11 0.00 -9.28
CA ASN A 74 -13.37 0.01 -10.72
C ASN A 74 -12.31 -0.80 -11.49
N ILE A 75 -11.67 -1.76 -10.82
CA ILE A 75 -10.65 -2.64 -11.39
C ILE A 75 -11.26 -4.03 -11.54
N TYR A 76 -10.98 -4.69 -12.66
CA TYR A 76 -11.52 -6.01 -12.99
C TYR A 76 -10.41 -6.94 -13.47
N ASP A 77 -10.75 -8.23 -13.55
CA ASP A 77 -9.91 -9.31 -14.06
C ASP A 77 -8.66 -9.61 -13.25
N LYS A 78 -7.59 -8.83 -13.42
CA LYS A 78 -6.26 -9.17 -12.89
C LYS A 78 -5.63 -8.02 -12.14
N LEU A 79 -5.23 -8.29 -10.90
CA LEU A 79 -4.45 -7.37 -10.08
C LEU A 79 -3.08 -7.97 -9.80
N PHE A 80 -2.04 -7.38 -10.39
CA PHE A 80 -0.66 -7.76 -10.09
C PHE A 80 -0.16 -6.96 -8.88
N GLY A 81 0.18 -7.62 -7.78
CA GLY A 81 0.67 -7.00 -6.55
C GLY A 81 2.06 -7.50 -6.14
N ASP A 82 2.77 -6.69 -5.34
CA ASP A 82 3.96 -7.14 -4.62
C ASP A 82 3.64 -8.25 -3.58
N ARG A 83 4.68 -8.92 -3.09
CA ARG A 83 4.63 -9.87 -1.98
C ARG A 83 3.98 -9.29 -0.72
N GLY A 84 4.03 -7.98 -0.51
CA GLY A 84 3.29 -7.32 0.57
C GLY A 84 1.78 -7.63 0.57
N TYR A 85 1.20 -7.96 -0.59
CA TYR A 85 -0.22 -8.29 -0.75
C TYR A 85 -0.55 -9.78 -0.57
N ILE A 86 0.42 -10.64 -0.24
CA ILE A 86 0.17 -12.06 -0.03
C ILE A 86 -0.68 -12.26 1.24
N SER A 87 -1.94 -12.67 1.03
CA SER A 87 -2.87 -13.11 2.06
C SER A 87 -4.00 -13.92 1.45
N GLN A 88 -4.28 -15.08 2.04
CA GLN A 88 -5.35 -15.97 1.57
C GLN A 88 -6.73 -15.28 1.63
N SER A 89 -7.03 -14.62 2.75
CA SER A 89 -8.30 -13.91 2.92
C SER A 89 -8.47 -12.76 1.93
N LEU A 90 -7.37 -12.08 1.58
CA LEU A 90 -7.39 -10.99 0.61
C LEU A 90 -7.64 -11.53 -0.80
N PHE A 91 -6.97 -12.65 -1.16
CA PHE A 91 -7.18 -13.33 -2.43
C PHE A 91 -8.66 -13.73 -2.58
N GLU A 92 -9.23 -14.41 -1.59
CA GLU A 92 -10.64 -14.84 -1.61
C GLU A 92 -11.59 -13.65 -1.77
N SER A 93 -11.41 -12.60 -0.96
CA SER A 93 -12.26 -11.40 -1.01
C SER A 93 -12.18 -10.65 -2.34
N LEU A 94 -11.02 -10.65 -3.00
CA LEU A 94 -10.85 -10.04 -4.32
C LEU A 94 -11.43 -10.94 -5.41
N TYR A 95 -11.27 -12.25 -5.29
CA TYR A 95 -11.80 -13.22 -6.24
C TYR A 95 -13.33 -13.20 -6.29
N GLU A 96 -14.00 -13.08 -5.13
CA GLU A 96 -15.45 -12.86 -5.04
C GLU A 96 -15.91 -11.58 -5.76
N LYS A 97 -15.03 -10.60 -5.91
CA LYS A 97 -15.28 -9.34 -6.63
C LYS A 97 -14.88 -9.40 -8.12
N GLY A 98 -14.52 -10.58 -8.63
CA GLY A 98 -14.09 -10.76 -10.02
C GLY A 98 -12.65 -10.30 -10.29
N ILE A 99 -11.80 -10.25 -9.25
CA ILE A 99 -10.41 -9.81 -9.35
C ILE A 99 -9.48 -10.95 -8.94
N GLN A 100 -8.74 -11.48 -9.90
CA GLN A 100 -7.66 -12.43 -9.64
C GLN A 100 -6.40 -11.69 -9.17
N LEU A 101 -6.09 -11.81 -7.88
CA LEU A 101 -4.83 -11.29 -7.32
C LEU A 101 -3.66 -12.21 -7.70
N ILE A 102 -2.68 -11.64 -8.40
CA ILE A 102 -1.45 -12.31 -8.83
C ILE A 102 -0.27 -11.67 -8.10
N THR A 103 0.49 -12.45 -7.34
CA THR A 103 1.69 -12.00 -6.62
C THR A 103 2.89 -12.86 -6.98
N LYS A 104 4.11 -12.34 -6.79
CA LYS A 104 5.33 -13.15 -6.93
C LYS A 104 5.35 -14.25 -5.87
N LEU A 105 5.66 -15.48 -6.27
CA LEU A 105 5.82 -16.61 -5.36
C LEU A 105 6.78 -16.28 -4.20
N LYS A 106 6.38 -16.66 -2.99
CA LYS A 106 7.26 -16.72 -1.83
C LYS A 106 7.97 -18.09 -1.89
N ARG A 107 9.28 -18.12 -2.13
CA ARG A 107 10.06 -19.36 -1.93
C ARG A 107 10.07 -19.65 -0.43
N ILE A 108 9.63 -20.84 -0.08
CA ILE A 108 9.74 -21.45 1.26
C ILE A 108 11.16 -21.98 1.40
#